data_AF-A0A7C8IB53-F1
#
_entry.id   AF-A0A7C8IB53-F1
#
_cell.length_a   1.000
_cell.length_b   1.000
_cell.length_c   1.000
_cell.angle_alpha   90.00
_cell.angle_beta   90.00
_cell.angle_gamma   90.00
#
_symmetry.space_group_name_H-M   'P 1'
#
loop_
_entity.id
_entity.type
_entity.pdbx_description
1 polymer ?
#
loop_
_entity_poly.entity_id
_entity_poly.type
_entity_poly.pdbx_seq_one_letter_code
_entity_poly.pdbx_strand_id
1 'polypeptide(L)'
;MPKPAIGPSTAWTADKVIVVPSSQEQIPPTPVTPVSAEGLMFLQNLIIEQDAHALDEESKQSLQRHLLKFSKAAQLSFAKGALQQNHIRLLLKVNDEAKVRRSTKSLVLGTAKVIGYEELQDARAKRAETEA
;
A
#
# COMPACT_ATOMS: atom_id res chain seq x y z
N MET A 1 69.61 17.11 -63.10
CA MET A 1 68.69 16.61 -64.14
C MET A 1 67.43 16.05 -63.48
N PRO A 2 66.22 16.31 -64.01
CA PRO A 2 64.92 16.04 -63.39
C PRO A 2 64.20 14.74 -63.90
N LYS A 3 63.25 14.24 -63.07
CA LYS A 3 62.05 13.34 -63.28
C LYS A 3 62.15 12.03 -64.11
N PRO A 4 61.44 10.94 -63.71
CA PRO A 4 59.98 10.74 -63.97
C PRO A 4 59.23 10.20 -62.72
N ALA A 5 57.93 10.34 -62.41
CA ALA A 5 56.62 10.32 -63.10
C ALA A 5 56.12 8.93 -63.57
N ILE A 6 54.85 8.62 -63.23
CA ILE A 6 53.95 7.48 -63.60
C ILE A 6 53.91 6.37 -62.52
N GLY A 7 52.77 5.92 -61.96
CA GLY A 7 51.35 5.97 -62.32
C GLY A 7 50.42 5.51 -61.16
N PRO A 8 49.12 5.23 -61.41
CA PRO A 8 48.03 5.56 -60.48
C PRO A 8 47.28 4.39 -59.79
N SER A 9 46.57 4.76 -58.71
CA SER A 9 45.26 4.29 -58.21
C SER A 9 45.00 2.79 -57.97
N THR A 10 44.69 2.45 -56.71
CA THR A 10 43.51 1.61 -56.41
C THR A 10 42.91 2.01 -55.06
N ALA A 11 41.62 2.34 -55.12
CA ALA A 11 40.77 2.73 -54.02
C ALA A 11 40.61 1.59 -53.00
N TRP A 12 40.61 1.93 -51.70
CA TRP A 12 40.02 1.06 -50.67
C TRP A 12 38.52 1.35 -50.60
N THR A 13 37.76 0.34 -50.98
CA THR A 13 36.30 0.28 -50.91
C THR A 13 35.83 0.39 -49.46
N ALA A 14 34.86 1.26 -49.20
CA ALA A 14 34.23 1.41 -47.90
C ALA A 14 33.30 0.22 -47.62
N ASP A 15 33.69 -0.66 -46.70
CA ASP A 15 32.78 -1.66 -46.15
C ASP A 15 31.78 -0.99 -45.21
N LYS A 16 30.50 -1.06 -45.61
CA LYS A 16 29.36 -0.69 -44.79
C LYS A 16 29.35 -1.55 -43.53
N VAL A 17 29.63 -0.92 -42.39
CA VAL A 17 29.30 -1.47 -41.07
C VAL A 17 27.79 -1.63 -41.01
N ILE A 18 27.32 -2.87 -41.16
CA ILE A 18 25.96 -3.23 -40.80
C ILE A 18 25.92 -3.19 -39.27
N VAL A 19 25.49 -2.05 -38.73
CA VAL A 19 25.06 -1.96 -37.33
C VAL A 19 23.81 -2.81 -37.24
N VAL A 20 23.98 -4.07 -36.85
CA VAL A 20 22.89 -4.86 -36.28
C VAL A 20 22.41 -4.05 -35.07
N PRO A 21 21.13 -3.61 -35.01
CA PRO A 21 20.63 -3.00 -33.80
C PRO A 21 20.74 -4.06 -32.71
N SER A 22 21.64 -3.84 -31.76
CA SER A 22 21.68 -4.58 -30.50
C SER A 22 20.26 -4.59 -29.98
N SER A 23 19.67 -5.79 -29.94
CA SER A 23 18.39 -6.03 -29.29
C SER A 23 18.47 -5.31 -27.95
N GLN A 24 17.61 -4.30 -27.78
CA GLN A 24 17.41 -3.71 -26.47
C GLN A 24 17.01 -4.88 -25.59
N GLU A 25 17.91 -5.34 -24.73
CA GLU A 25 17.57 -6.14 -23.57
C GLU A 25 16.49 -5.32 -22.86
N GLN A 26 15.25 -5.69 -23.12
CA GLN A 26 14.10 -5.13 -22.49
C GLN A 26 14.17 -5.64 -21.06
N ILE A 27 14.88 -4.88 -20.21
CA ILE A 27 15.00 -5.16 -18.79
C ILE A 27 13.58 -5.50 -18.32
N PRO A 28 13.31 -6.76 -17.89
CA PRO A 28 11.95 -7.16 -17.57
C PRO A 28 11.46 -6.18 -16.50
N PRO A 29 10.38 -5.43 -16.76
CA PRO A 29 9.91 -4.41 -15.84
C PRO A 29 9.65 -5.13 -14.54
N THR A 30 10.44 -4.81 -13.50
CA THR A 30 10.29 -5.49 -12.22
C THR A 30 8.86 -5.20 -11.75
N PRO A 31 7.96 -6.19 -11.66
CA PRO A 31 6.57 -5.88 -11.39
C PRO A 31 6.45 -5.27 -10.00
N VAL A 32 5.75 -4.16 -9.89
CA VAL A 32 5.46 -3.55 -8.59
C VAL A 32 4.67 -4.56 -7.75
N THR A 33 4.91 -4.60 -6.44
CA THR A 33 4.16 -5.51 -5.53
C THR A 33 2.65 -5.28 -5.73
N PRO A 34 1.89 -6.32 -6.11
CA PRO A 34 0.47 -6.14 -6.40
C PRO A 34 -0.31 -5.81 -5.13
N VAL A 35 -1.26 -4.89 -5.27
CA VAL A 35 -2.16 -4.46 -4.17
C VAL A 35 -3.62 -4.82 -4.43
N SER A 36 -3.93 -5.39 -5.61
CA SER A 36 -5.25 -5.86 -6.01
C SER A 36 -5.27 -7.37 -6.22
N ALA A 37 -6.47 -7.96 -6.22
CA ALA A 37 -6.65 -9.39 -6.47
C ALA A 37 -6.23 -9.77 -7.90
N GLU A 38 -6.59 -8.93 -8.88
CA GLU A 38 -6.25 -9.12 -10.29
C GLU A 38 -4.74 -9.08 -10.51
N GLY A 39 -4.03 -8.15 -9.85
CA GLY A 39 -2.58 -8.07 -9.92
C GLY A 39 -1.88 -9.27 -9.29
N LEU A 40 -2.46 -9.84 -8.23
CA LEU A 40 -1.94 -11.03 -7.57
C LEU A 40 -2.18 -12.29 -8.43
N MET A 41 -3.33 -12.38 -9.08
CA MET A 41 -3.67 -13.44 -10.05
C MET A 41 -2.77 -13.38 -11.29
N PHE A 42 -2.52 -12.17 -11.81
CA PHE A 42 -1.58 -11.98 -12.92
C PHE A 42 -0.17 -12.44 -12.54
N LEU A 43 0.31 -12.06 -11.35
CA LEU A 43 1.63 -12.46 -10.86
C LEU A 43 1.72 -13.99 -10.68
N GLN A 44 0.65 -14.63 -10.21
CA GLN A 44 0.56 -16.08 -10.11
C GLN A 44 0.68 -16.76 -11.48
N ASN A 45 -0.05 -16.27 -12.48
CA ASN A 45 0.00 -16.82 -13.84
C ASN A 45 1.40 -16.66 -14.45
N LEU A 46 2.06 -15.52 -14.22
CA LEU A 46 3.43 -15.29 -14.69
C LEU A 46 4.41 -16.31 -14.08
N ILE A 47 4.28 -16.60 -12.78
CA ILE A 47 5.11 -17.60 -12.10
C ILE A 47 4.91 -19.00 -12.70
N ILE A 48 3.65 -19.40 -12.94
CA ILE A 48 3.31 -20.75 -13.42
C ILE A 48 3.69 -20.93 -14.89
N GLU A 49 3.28 -19.99 -15.74
CA GLU A 49 3.37 -20.14 -17.20
C GLU A 49 4.74 -19.75 -17.77
N GLN A 50 5.51 -18.90 -17.08
CA GLN A 50 6.82 -18.44 -17.57
C GLN A 50 7.97 -18.91 -16.67
N ASP A 51 7.99 -18.45 -15.42
CA ASP A 51 9.19 -18.57 -14.59
C ASP A 51 9.52 -20.03 -14.20
N ALA A 52 8.49 -20.82 -13.92
CA ALA A 52 8.63 -22.22 -13.51
C ALA A 52 8.91 -23.18 -14.68
N HIS A 53 8.78 -22.72 -15.93
CA HIS A 53 8.79 -23.59 -17.11
C HIS A 53 10.18 -23.88 -17.67
N ALA A 54 11.07 -22.88 -17.74
CA ALA A 54 12.37 -23.01 -18.42
C ALA A 54 13.53 -23.41 -17.49
N LEU A 55 13.43 -23.11 -16.18
CA LEU A 55 14.43 -23.37 -15.13
C LEU A 55 15.89 -23.03 -15.50
N ASP A 56 16.10 -22.11 -16.44
CA ASP A 56 17.40 -21.53 -16.75
C ASP A 56 17.76 -20.45 -15.72
N GLU A 57 18.98 -19.92 -15.77
CA GLU A 57 19.46 -18.97 -14.76
C GLU A 57 18.65 -17.67 -14.73
N GLU A 58 18.11 -17.21 -15.87
CA GLU A 58 17.25 -16.03 -15.92
C GLU A 58 15.88 -16.33 -15.33
N SER A 59 15.25 -17.45 -15.70
CA SER A 59 13.94 -17.82 -15.15
C SER A 59 14.00 -18.11 -13.66
N LYS A 60 15.09 -18.69 -13.12
CA LYS A 60 15.29 -18.87 -11.68
C LYS A 60 15.34 -17.53 -10.93
N GLN A 61 16.07 -16.55 -11.47
CA GLN A 61 16.12 -15.22 -10.87
C GLN A 61 14.76 -14.52 -10.93
N SER A 62 14.07 -14.64 -12.06
CA SER A 62 12.71 -14.12 -12.24
C SER A 62 11.74 -14.76 -11.24
N LEU A 63 11.74 -16.09 -11.14
CA LEU A 63 10.96 -16.88 -10.19
C LEU A 63 11.16 -16.42 -8.76
N GLN A 64 12.41 -16.27 -8.33
CA GLN A 64 12.74 -15.82 -6.98
C GLN A 64 12.17 -14.42 -6.70
N ARG A 65 12.30 -13.49 -7.65
CA ARG A 65 11.78 -12.12 -7.52
C ARG A 65 10.25 -12.11 -7.46
N HIS A 66 9.59 -12.88 -8.31
CA HIS A 66 8.12 -12.93 -8.36
C HIS A 66 7.53 -13.63 -7.14
N LEU A 67 8.14 -14.71 -6.66
CA LEU A 67 7.73 -15.36 -5.40
C LEU A 67 7.89 -14.45 -4.18
N LEU A 68 8.97 -13.67 -4.12
CA LEU A 68 9.16 -12.70 -3.04
C LEU A 68 8.05 -11.63 -3.05
N LYS A 69 7.69 -11.13 -4.24
CA LYS A 69 6.59 -10.14 -4.37
C LYS A 69 5.24 -10.74 -4.05
N PHE A 70 4.99 -11.97 -4.53
CA PHE A 70 3.75 -12.69 -4.26
C PHE A 70 3.56 -12.92 -2.76
N SER A 71 4.60 -13.43 -2.08
CA SER A 71 4.57 -13.64 -0.63
C SER A 71 4.41 -12.32 0.14
N LYS A 72 5.08 -11.24 -0.28
CA LYS A 72 4.93 -9.93 0.34
C LYS A 72 3.51 -9.38 0.18
N ALA A 73 2.92 -9.51 -1.00
CA ALA A 73 1.55 -9.09 -1.28
C ALA A 73 0.53 -9.88 -0.45
N ALA A 74 0.69 -11.21 -0.37
CA ALA A 74 -0.15 -12.08 0.45
C ALA A 74 -0.04 -11.77 1.94
N GLN A 75 1.18 -11.54 2.45
CA GLN A 75 1.37 -11.11 3.84
C GLN A 75 0.66 -9.78 4.13
N LEU A 76 0.80 -8.81 3.23
CA LEU A 76 0.16 -7.50 3.38
C LEU A 76 -1.37 -7.60 3.34
N SER A 77 -1.92 -8.42 2.44
CA SER A 77 -3.37 -8.61 2.34
C SER A 77 -3.94 -9.30 3.57
N PHE A 78 -3.27 -10.34 4.09
CA PHE A 78 -3.68 -10.99 5.35
C PHE A 78 -3.57 -10.06 6.55
N ALA A 79 -2.47 -9.31 6.68
CA ALA A 79 -2.31 -8.35 7.76
C ALA A 79 -3.41 -7.27 7.72
N LYS A 80 -3.70 -6.72 6.53
CA LYS A 80 -4.79 -5.76 6.33
C LYS A 80 -6.15 -6.38 6.68
N GLY A 81 -6.41 -7.60 6.22
CA GLY A 81 -7.65 -8.34 6.53
C GLY A 81 -7.84 -8.55 8.03
N ALA A 82 -6.79 -8.96 8.75
CA ALA A 82 -6.83 -9.13 10.20
C ALA A 82 -7.11 -7.81 10.94
N LEU A 83 -6.48 -6.71 10.51
CA LEU A 83 -6.73 -5.38 11.07
C LEU A 83 -8.18 -4.93 10.83
N GLN A 84 -8.70 -5.13 9.61
CA GLN A 84 -10.09 -4.80 9.27
C GLN A 84 -11.09 -5.62 10.10
N GLN A 85 -10.88 -6.93 10.24
CA GLN A 85 -11.72 -7.79 11.08
C GLN A 85 -11.69 -7.36 12.55
N ASN A 86 -10.51 -7.04 13.07
CA ASN A 86 -10.37 -6.51 14.44
C ASN A 86 -11.12 -5.20 14.63
N HIS A 87 -11.04 -4.29 13.66
CA HIS A 87 -11.76 -3.03 13.70
C HIS A 87 -13.28 -3.22 13.66
N ILE A 88 -13.78 -4.06 12.74
CA ILE A 88 -15.21 -4.40 12.66
C ILE A 88 -15.69 -4.99 13.98
N ARG A 89 -14.93 -5.91 14.57
CA ARG A 89 -15.25 -6.53 15.86
C ARG A 89 -15.31 -5.49 17.00
N LEU A 90 -14.39 -4.54 17.02
CA LEU A 90 -14.40 -3.45 18.00
C LEU A 90 -15.67 -2.59 17.85
N LEU A 91 -16.00 -2.20 16.61
CA LEU A 91 -17.20 -1.41 16.32
C LEU A 91 -18.49 -2.15 16.70
N LEU A 92 -18.56 -3.45 16.44
CA LEU A 92 -19.69 -4.29 16.86
C LEU A 92 -19.87 -4.24 18.38
N LYS A 93 -18.79 -4.44 19.16
CA LYS A 93 -18.86 -4.36 20.64
C LYS A 93 -19.36 -3.00 21.13
N VAL A 94 -18.85 -1.91 20.55
CA VAL A 94 -19.28 -0.55 20.92
C VAL A 94 -20.75 -0.32 20.57
N ASN A 95 -21.19 -0.80 19.40
CA ASN A 95 -22.58 -0.68 18.97
C ASN A 95 -23.52 -1.52 19.84
N ASP A 96 -23.13 -2.74 20.21
CA ASP A 96 -23.91 -3.59 21.10
C ASP A 96 -24.07 -2.94 22.48
N GLU A 97 -22.99 -2.38 23.03
CA GLU A 97 -23.05 -1.63 24.28
C GLU A 97 -23.94 -0.38 24.15
N ALA A 98 -23.78 0.41 23.08
CA ALA A 98 -24.60 1.59 22.84
C ALA A 98 -26.09 1.23 22.67
N LYS A 99 -26.39 0.10 22.02
CA LYS A 99 -27.75 -0.42 21.88
C LYS A 99 -28.34 -0.78 23.24
N VAL A 100 -27.58 -1.46 24.10
CA VAL A 100 -27.99 -1.76 25.48
C VAL A 100 -28.26 -0.48 26.26
N ARG A 101 -27.39 0.53 26.18
CA ARG A 101 -27.58 1.82 26.85
C ARG A 101 -28.85 2.55 26.38
N ARG A 102 -29.18 2.49 25.08
CA ARG A 102 -30.42 3.09 24.53
C ARG A 102 -31.68 2.32 24.92
N SER A 103 -31.62 0.98 24.97
CA SER A 103 -32.77 0.15 25.31
C SER A 103 -33.05 0.11 26.82
N THR A 104 -32.00 0.26 27.63
CA THR A 104 -32.14 0.32 29.08
C THR A 104 -32.83 1.63 29.43
N LYS A 105 -34.01 1.53 30.05
CA LYS A 105 -34.74 2.69 30.53
C LYS A 105 -33.82 3.48 31.47
N SER A 106 -33.70 4.78 31.24
CA SER A 106 -32.87 5.66 32.08
C SER A 106 -33.38 5.63 33.52
N LEU A 107 -32.50 5.27 34.45
CA LEU A 107 -32.77 5.44 35.88
C LEU A 107 -32.60 6.92 36.23
N VAL A 108 -33.68 7.58 36.65
CA VAL A 108 -33.60 8.95 37.17
C VAL A 108 -32.88 8.88 38.52
N LEU A 109 -31.60 9.28 38.55
CA LEU A 109 -30.79 9.30 39.78
C LEU A 109 -31.23 10.37 40.78
N GLY A 110 -31.98 11.37 40.31
CA GLY A 110 -32.55 12.44 41.13
C GLY A 110 -33.02 13.60 40.26
N THR A 111 -33.83 14.47 40.85
CA THR A 111 -34.29 15.70 40.21
C THR A 111 -33.36 16.84 40.62
N ALA A 112 -32.52 17.31 39.71
CA ALA A 112 -31.67 18.47 39.95
C ALA A 112 -32.39 19.74 39.47
N LYS A 113 -32.45 20.77 40.32
CA LYS A 113 -32.85 22.11 39.91
C LYS A 113 -31.62 22.80 39.29
N VAL A 114 -31.74 23.33 38.08
CA VAL A 114 -30.70 24.19 37.50
C VAL A 114 -30.77 25.53 38.22
N ILE A 115 -29.79 25.80 39.08
CA ILE A 115 -29.75 27.00 39.91
C ILE A 115 -29.12 28.14 39.12
N GLY A 116 -29.85 29.24 38.95
CA GLY A 116 -29.37 30.45 38.30
C GLY A 116 -28.45 31.29 39.20
N TYR A 117 -27.82 32.33 38.64
CA TYR A 117 -26.91 33.20 39.38
C TYR A 117 -27.58 33.88 40.58
N GLU A 118 -28.83 34.34 40.41
CA GLU A 118 -29.63 34.98 41.47
C GLU A 118 -29.92 34.00 42.62
N GLU A 119 -30.33 32.79 42.30
CA GLU A 119 -30.61 31.75 43.30
C GLU A 119 -29.33 31.31 44.06
N LEU A 120 -28.15 31.38 43.41
CA LEU A 120 -26.87 31.17 44.06
C LEU A 120 -26.49 32.30 45.02
N GLN A 121 -26.76 33.56 44.65
CA GLN A 121 -26.57 34.72 45.51
C GLN A 121 -27.45 34.61 46.76
N ASP A 122 -28.74 34.30 46.58
CA ASP A 122 -29.69 34.14 47.69
C ASP A 122 -29.29 33.00 48.64
N ALA A 123 -28.83 31.87 48.10
CA ALA A 123 -28.36 30.75 48.91
C ALA A 123 -27.10 31.10 49.73
N ARG A 124 -26.21 31.92 49.17
CA ARG A 124 -25.01 32.42 49.87
C ARG A 124 -25.38 33.40 50.98
N ALA A 125 -26.30 34.34 50.71
CA ALA A 125 -26.79 35.28 51.70
C ALA A 125 -27.44 34.56 52.89
N LYS A 126 -28.34 33.59 52.63
CA LYS A 126 -28.96 32.78 53.68
C LYS A 126 -27.97 31.97 54.50
N ARG A 127 -26.88 31.46 53.90
CA ARG A 127 -25.86 30.71 54.63
C ARG A 127 -25.05 31.62 55.55
N ALA A 128 -24.71 32.83 55.10
CA ALA A 128 -23.99 33.81 55.91
C ALA A 128 -24.80 34.27 57.14
N GLU A 129 -26.13 34.37 57.02
CA GLU A 129 -27.02 34.66 58.15
C GLU A 129 -27.10 33.52 59.18
N THR A 130 -26.94 32.27 58.76
CA THR A 130 -26.99 31.10 59.67
C THR A 130 -25.64 30.76 60.32
N GLU A 131 -24.54 31.31 59.81
CA GLU A 131 -23.17 31.08 60.32
C GLU A 131 -22.68 32.23 61.25
N ALA A 132 -23.49 33.27 61.44
CA ALA A 132 -23.28 34.38 62.38
C ALA A 132 -23.99 34.17 63.72
#